data_AF-A0A8J8K1P8-F1
#
_entry.id   AF-A0A8J8K1P8-F1
#
_cell.length_a   1.000
_cell.length_b   1.000
_cell.length_c   1.000
_cell.angle_alpha   90.00
_cell.angle_beta   90.00
_cell.angle_gamma   90.00
#
_symmetry.space_group_name_H-M   'P 1'
#
loop_
_entity.id
_entity.type
_entity.pdbx_description
1 polymer ?
#
loop_
_entity_poly.entity_id
_entity_poly.type
_entity_poly.pdbx_seq_one_letter_code
_entity_poly.pdbx_strand_id
1 'polypeptide(L)'
;GARHRNIDNAICLVRDLNEYTKWVLTMMRGHYNVSGANQVFTWTTGYPYALEFTRGYPRYNPGEASATDLLMRGWCDALFVIASDPGAHFPQKAVERMAEIPVVCVDPEWTPTAELSDVYVPVAIAGVEVEGTAYRMDSVPLKLRKVVEPPEGVLSDVEFLEMVIEKVEEML
;
A
#
# COMPACT_ATOMS: atom_id res chain seq x y z
N GLY A 1 -15.05 11.21 -0.76
CA GLY A 1 -16.11 11.19 0.28
C GLY A 1 -15.75 12.10 1.45
N ALA A 2 -16.74 12.54 2.23
CA ALA A 2 -16.75 13.62 3.23
C ALA A 2 -15.55 13.77 4.22
N ARG A 3 -14.67 12.77 4.37
CA ARG A 3 -13.52 12.82 5.29
C ARG A 3 -12.43 13.84 4.88
N HIS A 4 -12.21 14.07 3.59
CA HIS A 4 -11.19 15.03 3.13
C HIS A 4 -11.51 16.48 3.53
N ARG A 5 -12.80 16.85 3.56
CA ARG A 5 -13.24 18.19 4.00
C ARG A 5 -13.00 18.42 5.49
N ASN A 6 -13.09 17.37 6.31
CA ASN A 6 -12.77 17.48 7.73
C ASN A 6 -11.28 17.80 7.93
N ILE A 7 -10.41 17.17 7.14
CA ILE A 7 -8.97 17.41 7.18
C ILE A 7 -8.65 18.82 6.66
N ASP A 8 -9.29 19.25 5.56
CA ASP A 8 -9.18 20.60 5.00
C ASP A 8 -9.54 21.68 6.05
N ASN A 9 -10.67 21.51 6.74
CA ASN A 9 -11.09 22.40 7.81
C ASN A 9 -10.10 22.43 8.99
N ALA A 10 -9.53 21.28 9.37
CA ALA A 10 -8.52 21.21 10.43
C ALA A 10 -7.21 21.92 10.04
N ILE A 11 -6.79 21.80 8.77
CA ILE A 11 -5.63 22.52 8.24
C ILE A 11 -5.90 24.03 8.22
N CYS A 12 -7.10 24.46 7.79
CA CYS A 12 -7.49 25.86 7.80
C CYS A 12 -7.49 26.43 9.23
N LEU A 13 -8.04 25.70 10.20
CA LEU A 13 -8.00 26.10 11.60
C LEU A 13 -6.57 26.31 12.10
N VAL A 14 -5.66 25.36 11.81
CA VAL A 14 -4.25 25.47 12.23
C VAL A 14 -3.57 26.66 11.56
N ARG A 15 -3.90 26.95 10.30
CA ARG A 15 -3.41 28.15 9.60
C ARG A 15 -3.86 29.43 10.30
N ASP A 16 -5.15 29.53 10.63
CA ASP A 16 -5.72 30.75 11.24
C ASP A 16 -5.19 30.95 12.68
N LEU A 17 -4.97 29.86 13.43
CA LEU A 17 -4.34 29.92 14.77
C LEU A 17 -2.89 30.43 14.73
N ASN A 18 -2.18 30.23 13.61
CA ASN A 18 -0.81 30.74 13.43
C ASN A 18 -0.71 32.27 13.30
N GLU A 19 -1.83 32.98 13.12
CA GLU A 19 -1.86 34.45 13.23
C GLU A 19 -1.61 34.93 14.67
N TYR A 20 -1.89 34.10 15.67
CA TYR A 20 -1.79 34.45 17.09
C TYR A 20 -0.57 33.81 17.78
N THR A 21 -0.29 32.53 17.52
CA THR A 21 0.84 31.80 18.12
C THR A 21 1.20 30.56 17.29
N LYS A 22 2.36 29.95 17.54
CA LYS A 22 2.80 28.79 16.74
C LYS A 22 1.94 27.56 16.97
N TRP A 23 1.27 27.09 15.92
CA TRP A 23 0.56 25.82 15.88
C TRP A 23 1.08 24.93 14.76
N VAL A 24 1.05 23.62 14.98
CA VAL A 24 1.43 22.60 13.99
C VAL A 24 0.43 21.45 14.03
N LEU A 25 0.25 20.80 12.88
CA LEU A 25 -0.57 19.61 12.72
C LEU A 25 0.30 18.49 12.16
N THR A 26 0.20 17.31 12.76
CA THR A 26 0.78 16.09 12.20
C THR A 26 -0.30 15.04 12.02
N MET A 27 -0.23 14.29 10.93
CA MET A 27 -1.17 13.21 10.66
C MET A 27 -0.69 11.94 11.35
N MET A 28 -1.54 11.34 12.18
CA MET A 28 -1.29 10.04 12.79
C MET A 28 -1.46 8.94 11.73
N ARG A 29 -0.39 8.69 10.96
CA ARG A 29 -0.35 7.64 9.93
C ARG A 29 -0.40 6.26 10.60
N GLY A 30 -1.02 5.30 9.92
CA GLY A 30 -1.23 3.94 10.43
C GLY A 30 0.04 3.08 10.40
N HIS A 31 0.19 2.25 9.37
CA HIS A 31 1.33 1.33 9.25
C HIS A 31 2.69 2.05 9.19
N TYR A 32 3.71 1.34 9.65
CA TYR A 32 5.07 1.86 9.84
C TYR A 32 5.69 2.50 8.59
N ASN A 33 5.31 2.06 7.37
CA ASN A 33 5.84 2.58 6.11
C ASN A 33 4.79 3.07 5.11
N VAL A 34 3.56 3.36 5.55
CA VAL A 34 2.55 3.95 4.66
C VAL A 34 2.99 5.32 4.11
N SER A 35 3.79 6.06 4.88
CA SER A 35 4.41 7.29 4.40
C SER A 35 5.40 7.01 3.28
N GLY A 36 6.19 5.93 3.39
CA GLY A 36 7.22 5.60 2.41
C GLY A 36 6.63 5.20 1.06
N ALA A 37 5.59 4.37 1.06
CA ALA A 37 4.86 4.05 -0.17
C ALA A 37 4.39 5.32 -0.90
N ASN A 38 3.76 6.25 -0.18
CA ASN A 38 3.33 7.52 -0.77
C ASN A 38 4.49 8.37 -1.28
N GLN A 39 5.61 8.43 -0.55
CA GLN A 39 6.80 9.19 -0.98
C GLN A 39 7.37 8.58 -2.27
N VAL A 40 7.54 7.25 -2.31
CA VAL A 40 8.06 6.49 -3.46
C VAL A 40 7.20 6.71 -4.69
N PHE A 41 5.89 6.53 -4.56
CA PHE A 41 4.94 6.79 -5.64
C PHE A 41 5.00 8.23 -6.11
N THR A 42 5.09 9.20 -5.19
CA THR A 42 5.11 10.63 -5.55
C THR A 42 6.36 10.99 -6.34
N TRP A 43 7.57 10.59 -5.93
CA TRP A 43 8.77 10.94 -6.68
C TRP A 43 8.91 10.16 -7.99
N THR A 44 8.30 8.97 -8.09
CA THR A 44 8.39 8.12 -9.28
C THR A 44 7.37 8.50 -10.34
N THR A 45 6.16 8.90 -9.91
CA THR A 45 5.00 9.05 -10.82
C THR A 45 4.37 10.45 -10.77
N GLY A 46 4.74 11.27 -9.78
CA GLY A 46 4.11 12.56 -9.50
C GLY A 46 2.90 12.50 -8.57
N TYR A 47 2.39 11.31 -8.20
CA TYR A 47 1.19 11.18 -7.37
C TYR A 47 1.33 10.13 -6.24
N PRO A 48 0.59 10.29 -5.10
CA PRO A 48 0.88 9.54 -3.88
C PRO A 48 0.19 8.18 -3.72
N TYR A 49 -0.90 7.87 -4.44
CA TYR A 49 -1.64 6.59 -4.38
C TYR A 49 -2.71 6.58 -5.49
N ALA A 50 -3.55 5.52 -5.60
CA ALA A 50 -4.66 5.45 -6.57
C ALA A 50 -4.22 5.78 -8.01
N LEU A 51 -3.14 5.11 -8.41
CA LEU A 51 -2.48 5.27 -9.70
C LEU A 51 -3.05 4.28 -10.72
N GLU A 52 -3.29 4.75 -11.94
CA GLU A 52 -3.67 3.93 -13.09
C GLU A 52 -2.63 4.11 -14.21
N PHE A 53 -2.19 2.99 -14.82
CA PHE A 53 -1.21 2.97 -15.92
C PHE A 53 -1.77 2.43 -17.25
N THR A 54 -3.09 2.20 -17.36
CA THR A 54 -3.74 1.59 -18.54
C THR A 54 -3.47 2.31 -19.87
N ARG A 55 -3.14 3.61 -19.84
CA ARG A 55 -2.81 4.41 -21.02
C ARG A 55 -1.30 4.58 -21.28
N GLY A 56 -0.44 3.84 -20.57
CA GLY A 56 1.01 3.93 -20.68
C GLY A 56 1.63 5.14 -19.95
N TYR A 57 0.85 5.90 -19.18
CA TYR A 57 1.32 6.99 -18.33
C TYR A 57 0.50 7.06 -17.04
N PRO A 58 1.05 7.56 -15.92
CA PRO A 58 0.36 7.59 -14.64
C PRO A 58 -0.83 8.57 -14.65
N ARG A 59 -2.00 8.08 -14.22
CA ARG A 59 -3.19 8.88 -13.94
C ARG A 59 -3.58 8.73 -12.46
N TYR A 60 -4.04 9.83 -11.86
CA TYR A 60 -4.38 9.89 -10.44
C TYR A 60 -5.81 10.33 -10.22
N ASN A 61 -6.69 9.38 -9.91
CA ASN A 61 -8.11 9.63 -9.68
C ASN A 61 -8.63 8.84 -8.47
N PRO A 62 -8.42 9.32 -7.23
CA PRO A 62 -9.05 8.73 -6.05
C PRO A 62 -10.58 8.73 -6.16
N GLY A 63 -11.22 7.60 -5.85
CA GLY A 63 -12.65 7.39 -6.09
C GLY A 63 -12.98 6.70 -7.43
N GLU A 64 -11.99 6.56 -8.31
CA GLU A 64 -12.07 5.77 -9.55
C GLU A 64 -11.01 4.67 -9.54
N ALA A 65 -9.73 5.05 -9.41
CA ALA A 65 -8.57 4.15 -9.44
C ALA A 65 -8.13 3.64 -8.06
N SER A 66 -8.98 3.79 -7.03
CA SER A 66 -8.69 3.25 -5.69
C SER A 66 -9.10 1.79 -5.62
N ALA A 67 -8.31 0.94 -4.93
CA ALA A 67 -8.55 -0.50 -4.88
C ALA A 67 -9.98 -0.87 -4.44
N THR A 68 -10.51 -0.20 -3.40
CA THR A 68 -11.89 -0.40 -2.93
C THR A 68 -12.93 -0.05 -4.00
N ASP A 69 -12.71 1.03 -4.75
CA ASP A 69 -13.65 1.46 -5.80
C ASP A 69 -13.63 0.49 -6.99
N LEU A 70 -12.45 0.03 -7.40
CA LEU A 70 -12.29 -0.95 -8.48
C LEU A 70 -12.97 -2.28 -8.14
N LEU A 71 -12.74 -2.80 -6.93
CA LEU A 71 -13.37 -4.03 -6.45
C LEU A 71 -14.89 -3.90 -6.32
N MET A 72 -15.37 -2.84 -5.65
CA MET A 72 -16.82 -2.65 -5.44
C MET A 72 -17.62 -2.43 -6.72
N ARG A 73 -16.95 -1.99 -7.80
CA ARG A 73 -17.55 -1.80 -9.14
C ARG A 73 -17.34 -3.01 -10.06
N GLY A 74 -16.52 -3.99 -9.66
CA GLY A 74 -16.19 -5.16 -10.48
C GLY A 74 -15.37 -4.81 -11.72
N TRP A 75 -14.56 -3.74 -11.65
CA TRP A 75 -13.74 -3.28 -12.79
C TRP A 75 -12.37 -3.97 -12.87
N CYS A 76 -11.93 -4.61 -11.78
CA CYS A 76 -10.75 -5.46 -11.78
C CYS A 76 -11.11 -6.93 -12.05
N ASP A 77 -10.24 -7.60 -12.78
CA ASP A 77 -10.30 -9.01 -13.16
C ASP A 77 -9.27 -9.88 -12.43
N ALA A 78 -8.28 -9.27 -11.76
CA ALA A 78 -7.35 -9.92 -10.84
C ALA A 78 -6.91 -8.94 -9.73
N LEU A 79 -6.39 -9.46 -8.62
CA LEU A 79 -5.87 -8.69 -7.49
C LEU A 79 -4.51 -9.23 -7.04
N PHE A 80 -3.54 -8.33 -6.89
CA PHE A 80 -2.21 -8.64 -6.36
C PHE A 80 -1.99 -7.83 -5.07
N VAL A 81 -1.94 -8.51 -3.93
CA VAL A 81 -1.84 -7.91 -2.60
C VAL A 81 -0.44 -8.14 -2.04
N ILE A 82 0.18 -7.07 -1.52
CA ILE A 82 1.50 -7.10 -0.89
C ILE A 82 1.41 -6.46 0.49
N ALA A 83 1.84 -7.19 1.53
CA ALA A 83 1.97 -6.71 2.90
C ALA A 83 0.72 -5.95 3.41
N SER A 84 -0.47 -6.49 3.11
CA SER A 84 -1.74 -5.90 3.46
C SER A 84 -2.83 -6.95 3.56
N ASP A 85 -3.85 -6.68 4.37
CA ASP A 85 -4.95 -7.62 4.62
C ASP A 85 -6.33 -7.02 4.26
N PRO A 86 -6.63 -6.80 2.96
CA PRO A 86 -7.94 -6.33 2.51
C PRO A 86 -9.09 -7.27 2.90
N GLY A 87 -8.86 -8.58 3.01
CA GLY A 87 -9.86 -9.55 3.45
C GLY A 87 -10.46 -9.23 4.81
N ALA A 88 -9.65 -8.76 5.77
CA ALA A 88 -10.15 -8.33 7.08
C ALA A 88 -10.63 -6.87 7.13
N HIS A 89 -10.09 -5.99 6.28
CA HIS A 89 -10.23 -4.53 6.46
C HIS A 89 -11.07 -3.82 5.40
N PHE A 90 -11.40 -4.48 4.28
CA PHE A 90 -12.22 -3.87 3.23
C PHE A 90 -13.72 -4.04 3.50
N PRO A 91 -14.57 -3.18 2.92
CA PRO A 91 -16.02 -3.38 2.96
C PRO A 91 -16.41 -4.73 2.37
N GLN A 92 -17.44 -5.35 2.92
CA GLN A 92 -17.92 -6.68 2.51
C GLN A 92 -18.07 -6.83 0.99
N LYS A 93 -18.66 -5.84 0.30
CA LYS A 93 -18.84 -5.87 -1.15
C LYS A 93 -17.53 -6.00 -1.93
N ALA A 94 -16.44 -5.41 -1.43
CA ALA A 94 -15.13 -5.54 -2.05
C ALA A 94 -14.55 -6.95 -1.82
N VAL A 95 -14.75 -7.51 -0.63
CA VAL A 95 -14.32 -8.87 -0.26
C VAL A 95 -15.10 -9.93 -1.06
N GLU A 96 -16.40 -9.73 -1.29
CA GLU A 96 -17.21 -10.57 -2.19
C GLU A 96 -16.61 -10.63 -3.59
N ARG A 97 -16.18 -9.47 -4.14
CA ARG A 97 -15.51 -9.44 -5.44
C ARG A 97 -14.16 -10.18 -5.42
N MET A 98 -13.40 -10.11 -4.33
CA MET A 98 -12.13 -10.83 -4.19
C MET A 98 -12.33 -12.34 -4.35
N ALA A 99 -13.45 -12.89 -3.88
CA ALA A 99 -13.75 -14.32 -4.00
C ALA A 99 -14.11 -14.78 -5.44
N GLU A 100 -14.30 -13.84 -6.37
CA GLU A 100 -14.71 -14.13 -7.75
C GLU A 100 -13.57 -13.98 -8.78
N ILE A 101 -12.43 -13.43 -8.37
CA ILE A 101 -11.30 -13.11 -9.25
C ILE A 101 -10.02 -13.77 -8.73
N PRO A 102 -9.01 -14.00 -9.58
CA PRO A 102 -7.71 -14.45 -9.11
C PRO A 102 -7.08 -13.47 -8.12
N VAL A 103 -6.70 -13.96 -6.95
CA VAL A 103 -6.04 -13.18 -5.89
C VAL A 103 -4.68 -13.78 -5.58
N VAL A 104 -3.63 -12.96 -5.68
CA VAL A 104 -2.29 -13.27 -5.17
C VAL A 104 -2.07 -12.52 -3.85
N CYS A 105 -1.63 -13.22 -2.82
CA CYS A 105 -1.29 -12.64 -1.52
C CYS A 105 0.19 -12.88 -1.21
N VAL A 106 0.94 -11.79 -1.09
CA VAL A 106 2.35 -11.76 -0.69
C VAL A 106 2.42 -11.20 0.72
N ASP A 107 2.59 -12.07 1.71
CA ASP A 107 2.58 -11.70 3.12
C ASP A 107 3.40 -12.71 3.95
N PRO A 108 4.09 -12.29 5.02
CA PRO A 108 4.76 -13.21 5.94
C PRO A 108 3.79 -14.08 6.75
N GLU A 109 2.56 -13.60 7.01
CA GLU A 109 1.59 -14.27 7.87
C GLU A 109 0.35 -14.77 7.12
N TRP A 110 -0.23 -15.87 7.60
CA TRP A 110 -1.48 -16.40 7.06
C TRP A 110 -2.67 -15.55 7.56
N THR A 111 -3.10 -14.60 6.74
CA THR A 111 -4.19 -13.65 7.03
C THR A 111 -5.52 -14.07 6.38
N PRO A 112 -6.66 -13.43 6.73
CA PRO A 112 -7.92 -13.59 5.97
C PRO A 112 -7.78 -13.33 4.46
N THR A 113 -6.85 -12.46 4.04
CA THR A 113 -6.53 -12.30 2.62
C THR A 113 -5.81 -13.52 2.04
N ALA A 114 -4.89 -14.14 2.78
CA ALA A 114 -4.24 -15.37 2.36
C ALA A 114 -5.25 -16.51 2.20
N GLU A 115 -6.22 -16.63 3.11
CA GLU A 115 -7.30 -17.62 3.02
C GLU A 115 -8.17 -17.44 1.76
N LEU A 116 -8.35 -16.20 1.31
CA LEU A 116 -9.09 -15.88 0.08
C LEU A 116 -8.23 -15.96 -1.19
N SER A 117 -6.92 -16.17 -1.07
CA SER A 117 -5.99 -16.11 -2.20
C SER A 117 -5.87 -17.44 -2.95
N ASP A 118 -5.75 -17.38 -4.27
CA ASP A 118 -5.42 -18.53 -5.11
C ASP A 118 -3.93 -18.88 -5.02
N VAL A 119 -3.09 -17.86 -4.79
CA VAL A 119 -1.65 -18.00 -4.63
C VAL A 119 -1.20 -17.20 -3.40
N TYR A 120 -0.68 -17.92 -2.41
CA TYR A 120 -0.02 -17.33 -1.25
C TYR A 120 1.50 -17.47 -1.39
N VAL A 121 2.21 -16.35 -1.19
CA VAL A 121 3.67 -16.27 -1.27
C VAL A 121 4.22 -15.76 0.06
N PRO A 122 4.82 -16.64 0.89
CA PRO A 122 5.48 -16.21 2.10
C PRO A 122 6.77 -15.46 1.76
N VAL A 123 6.95 -14.29 2.39
CA VAL A 123 8.11 -13.42 2.22
C VAL A 123 8.71 -13.05 3.56
N ALA A 124 9.98 -12.63 3.53
CA ALA A 124 10.72 -12.28 4.72
C ALA A 124 10.26 -10.94 5.31
N ILE A 125 10.24 -10.84 6.65
CA ILE A 125 9.70 -9.69 7.37
C ILE A 125 10.69 -8.51 7.34
N ALA A 126 10.29 -7.40 6.70
CA ALA A 126 11.06 -6.16 6.69
C ALA A 126 11.29 -5.60 8.11
N GLY A 127 12.55 -5.32 8.44
CA GLY A 127 12.96 -4.84 9.77
C GLY A 127 13.09 -5.90 10.86
N VAL A 128 12.94 -7.18 10.49
CA VAL A 128 13.24 -8.32 11.36
C VAL A 128 14.22 -9.27 10.66
N GLU A 129 13.90 -9.68 9.43
CA GLU A 129 14.65 -10.66 8.65
C GLU A 129 15.41 -10.02 7.47
N VAL A 130 14.92 -8.87 6.99
CA VAL A 130 15.52 -8.13 5.88
C VAL A 130 15.66 -6.65 6.25
N GLU A 131 16.73 -6.01 5.79
CA GLU A 131 16.92 -4.56 5.95
C GLU A 131 16.07 -3.75 4.97
N GLY A 132 15.93 -2.46 5.20
CA GLY A 132 15.13 -1.61 4.32
C GLY A 132 15.05 -0.18 4.80
N THR A 133 14.19 0.61 4.16
CA THR A 133 13.91 1.99 4.57
C THR A 133 12.43 2.15 4.84
N ALA A 134 12.10 2.65 6.02
CA ALA A 134 10.75 3.04 6.37
C ALA A 134 10.67 4.54 6.65
N TYR A 135 9.53 5.16 6.33
CA TYR A 135 9.29 6.57 6.64
C TYR A 135 8.31 6.68 7.80
N ARG A 136 8.74 7.36 8.86
CA ARG A 136 7.87 7.69 9.99
C ARG A 136 6.74 8.63 9.55
N MET A 137 5.73 8.82 10.40
CA MET A 137 4.57 9.69 10.12
C MET A 137 4.92 11.14 9.74
N ASP A 138 6.08 11.65 10.20
CA ASP A 138 6.64 12.97 9.86
C ASP A 138 7.57 12.96 8.64
N SER A 139 7.54 11.89 7.84
CA SER A 139 8.39 11.68 6.66
C SER A 139 9.89 11.62 6.92
N VAL A 140 10.32 11.37 8.15
CA VAL A 140 11.73 11.08 8.45
C VAL A 140 12.05 9.64 7.99
N PRO A 141 13.04 9.45 7.09
CA PRO A 141 13.47 8.12 6.68
C PRO A 141 14.29 7.47 7.80
N LEU A 142 13.97 6.21 8.10
CA LEU A 142 14.62 5.38 9.10
C LEU A 142 15.09 4.09 8.43
N LYS A 143 16.36 3.74 8.65
CA LYS A 143 16.91 2.46 8.20
C LYS A 143 16.38 1.34 9.11
N LEU A 144 15.63 0.43 8.53
CA LEU A 144 15.25 -0.84 9.15
C LEU A 144 16.48 -1.74 9.23
N ARG A 145 16.59 -2.50 10.31
CA ARG A 145 17.73 -3.39 10.56
C ARG A 145 17.25 -4.83 10.53
N LYS A 146 18.06 -5.69 9.92
CA LYS A 146 17.95 -7.14 10.09
C LYS A 146 18.40 -7.52 11.50
N VAL A 147 17.60 -8.34 12.17
CA VAL A 147 17.83 -8.82 13.54
C VAL A 147 18.10 -10.33 13.54
N VAL A 148 17.43 -11.07 12.66
CA VAL A 148 17.58 -12.53 12.51
C VAL A 148 17.67 -12.90 11.03
N GLU A 149 18.12 -14.12 10.75
CA GLU A 149 18.08 -14.67 9.39
C GLU A 149 16.66 -15.09 9.02
N PRO A 150 16.20 -14.87 7.76
CA PRO A 150 14.93 -15.42 7.30
C PRO A 150 14.96 -16.96 7.32
N PRO A 151 13.78 -17.61 7.36
CA PRO A 151 13.70 -19.06 7.18
C PRO A 151 14.29 -19.50 5.83
N GLU A 152 14.82 -20.73 5.78
CA GLU A 152 15.47 -21.25 4.58
C GLU A 152 14.49 -21.26 3.38
N GLY A 153 14.92 -20.67 2.26
CA GLY A 153 14.14 -20.59 1.03
C GLY A 153 13.11 -19.46 0.97
N VAL A 154 12.98 -18.64 2.02
CA VAL A 154 12.09 -17.46 2.02
C VAL A 154 12.79 -16.26 1.40
N LEU A 155 12.17 -15.65 0.41
CA LEU A 155 12.68 -14.48 -0.31
C LEU A 155 12.22 -13.17 0.35
N SER A 156 12.95 -12.09 0.11
CA SER A 156 12.44 -10.74 0.39
C SER A 156 11.35 -10.32 -0.60
N ASP A 157 10.54 -9.31 -0.22
CA ASP A 157 9.55 -8.71 -1.13
C ASP A 157 10.18 -8.28 -2.46
N VAL A 158 11.38 -7.71 -2.41
CA VAL A 158 12.08 -7.16 -3.59
C VAL A 158 12.51 -8.28 -4.53
N GLU A 159 13.18 -9.32 -4.01
CA GLU A 159 13.64 -10.45 -4.82
C GLU A 159 12.46 -11.16 -5.50
N PHE A 160 11.36 -11.37 -4.77
CA PHE A 160 10.16 -11.95 -5.36
C PHE A 160 9.56 -11.06 -6.46
N LEU A 161 9.44 -9.75 -6.22
CA LEU A 161 8.90 -8.82 -7.22
C LEU A 161 9.79 -8.69 -8.46
N GLU A 162 11.11 -8.75 -8.32
CA GLU A 162 12.05 -8.78 -9.45
C GLU A 162 11.81 -10.01 -10.34
N MET A 163 11.64 -11.19 -9.73
CA MET A 163 11.31 -12.42 -10.46
C MET A 163 9.95 -12.32 -11.17
N VAL A 164 8.95 -11.72 -10.52
CA VAL A 164 7.62 -11.51 -11.12
C VAL A 164 7.73 -10.56 -12.32
N ILE A 165 8.48 -9.47 -12.21
CA ILE A 165 8.69 -8.51 -13.30
C ILE A 165 9.35 -9.21 -14.50
N GLU A 166 10.44 -9.94 -14.29
CA GLU A 166 11.13 -10.69 -15.35
C GLU A 166 10.18 -11.62 -16.10
N LYS A 167 9.32 -12.35 -15.36
CA LYS A 167 8.33 -13.25 -15.97
C LYS A 167 7.20 -12.54 -16.70
N VAL A 168 6.77 -11.38 -16.24
CA VAL A 168 5.78 -10.57 -16.96
C VAL A 168 6.39 -10.01 -18.24
N GLU A 169 7.65 -9.55 -18.22
CA GLU A 169 8.36 -9.06 -19.40
C GLU A 169 8.59 -10.14 -20.45
N GLU A 170 8.87 -11.38 -20.06
CA GLU A 170 8.96 -12.53 -20.99
C GLU A 170 7.64 -12.82 -21.73
N MET A 171 6.50 -12.40 -21.18
CA MET A 171 5.17 -12.64 -21.73
C MET A 171 4.66 -11.50 -22.64
N LEU A 172 5.32 -10.34 -22.63
CA LEU A 172 4.97 -9.15 -23.42
C LEU A 172 5.66 -9.14 -24.79
#